data_AF-A0A0Q7DGQ7-F1
#
_entry.id   AF-A0A0Q7DGQ7-F1
#
_cell.length_a   1.000
_cell.length_b   1.000
_cell.length_c   1.000
_cell.angle_alpha   90.00
_cell.angle_beta   90.00
_cell.angle_gamma   90.00
#
_symmetry.space_group_name_H-M   'P 1'
#
loop_
_entity.id
_entity.type
_entity.pdbx_description
1 polymer ?
#
loop_
_entity_poly.entity_id
_entity_poly.type
_entity_poly.pdbx_seq_one_letter_code
_entity_poly.pdbx_strand_id
1 'polypeptide(L)'
;MTRSDLVALLGERFSQLTHRDTEFAVKTILDAMSDALARGHRIEIRGFGSFSINRRPPRMGRNPRSGEQVVIPEKLVPHFKPGKALREAVDARTAALEAEVQQTARDEPAT
;
A
#
# COMPACT_ATOMS: atom_id res chain seq x y z
N MET A 1 -3.29 -6.94 -6.14
CA MET A 1 -2.61 -8.04 -5.43
C MET A 1 -3.37 -8.33 -4.14
N THR A 2 -3.82 -9.57 -3.98
CA THR A 2 -4.55 -10.10 -2.81
C THR A 2 -3.62 -10.92 -1.91
N ARG A 3 -4.12 -11.39 -0.75
CA ARG A 3 -3.39 -12.34 0.10
C ARG A 3 -3.10 -13.65 -0.64
N SER A 4 -4.06 -14.16 -1.42
CA SER A 4 -3.87 -15.39 -2.20
C SER A 4 -2.79 -15.23 -3.28
N ASP A 5 -2.73 -14.06 -3.91
CA ASP A 5 -1.68 -13.75 -4.89
C ASP A 5 -0.29 -13.80 -4.24
N LEU A 6 -0.15 -13.27 -3.02
CA LEU A 6 1.11 -13.34 -2.26
C LEU A 6 1.53 -14.78 -1.93
N VAL A 7 0.56 -15.63 -1.56
CA VAL A 7 0.82 -17.05 -1.27
C VAL A 7 1.26 -17.80 -2.52
N ALA A 8 0.58 -17.59 -3.64
CA ALA A 8 0.95 -18.20 -4.92
C ALA A 8 2.36 -17.79 -5.35
N LEU A 9 2.67 -16.48 -5.32
CA LEU A 9 3.99 -15.96 -5.69
C LEU A 9 5.12 -16.50 -4.83
N LEU A 10 4.89 -16.69 -3.52
CA LEU A 10 5.89 -17.26 -2.63
C LEU A 10 6.08 -18.76 -2.87
N GLY A 11 4.99 -19.51 -3.11
CA GLY A 11 5.06 -20.93 -3.44
C GLY A 11 5.79 -21.20 -4.76
N GLU A 12 5.60 -20.35 -5.77
CA GLU A 12 6.33 -20.43 -7.05
C GLU A 12 7.83 -20.17 -6.89
N ARG A 13 8.20 -19.22 -6.02
CA ARG A 13 9.61 -18.84 -5.79
C ARG A 13 10.36 -19.80 -4.88
N PHE A 14 9.66 -20.43 -3.94
CA PHE A 14 10.25 -21.26 -2.90
C PHE A 14 9.58 -22.63 -2.90
N SER A 15 10.01 -23.51 -3.80
CA SER A 15 9.46 -24.86 -3.97
C SER A 15 9.58 -25.75 -2.73
N GLN A 16 10.47 -25.40 -1.80
CA GLN A 16 10.62 -26.07 -0.51
C GLN A 16 9.51 -25.72 0.50
N LEU A 17 8.74 -24.66 0.28
CA LEU A 17 7.65 -24.27 1.18
C LEU A 17 6.36 -24.97 0.75
N THR A 18 5.68 -25.60 1.69
CA THR A 18 4.33 -26.10 1.42
C THR A 18 3.36 -24.92 1.25
N HIS A 19 2.25 -25.13 0.54
CA HIS A 19 1.20 -24.12 0.41
C HIS A 19 0.71 -23.66 1.80
N ARG A 20 0.54 -24.61 2.72
CA ARG A 20 0.11 -24.35 4.09
C ARG A 20 1.11 -23.45 4.81
N ASP A 21 2.40 -23.77 4.77
CA ASP A 21 3.43 -22.97 5.46
C ASP A 21 3.53 -21.56 4.88
N THR A 22 3.41 -21.43 3.55
CA THR A 22 3.37 -20.13 2.89
C THR A 22 2.17 -19.30 3.33
N GLU A 23 0.99 -19.93 3.42
CA GLU A 23 -0.21 -19.26 3.90
C GLU A 23 -0.06 -18.78 5.36
N PHE A 24 0.52 -19.61 6.23
CA PHE A 24 0.82 -19.25 7.61
C PHE A 24 1.82 -18.10 7.68
N ALA A 25 2.91 -18.15 6.92
CA ALA A 25 3.92 -17.10 6.90
C ALA A 25 3.32 -15.73 6.52
N VAL A 26 2.52 -15.68 5.44
CA VAL A 26 1.85 -14.44 5.01
C VAL A 26 0.89 -13.94 6.09
N LYS A 27 0.09 -14.84 6.69
CA LYS A 27 -0.83 -14.48 7.77
C LYS A 27 -0.08 -13.88 8.96
N THR A 28 0.98 -14.54 9.43
CA THR A 28 1.78 -14.12 10.58
C THR A 28 2.38 -12.74 10.38
N ILE A 29 2.87 -12.42 9.17
CA ILE A 29 3.41 -11.09 8.87
C ILE A 29 2.31 -10.02 8.97
N LEU A 30 1.16 -10.25 8.35
CA LEU A 30 0.06 -9.28 8.35
C LEU A 30 -0.53 -9.05 9.74
N ASP A 31 -0.65 -10.12 10.53
CA ASP A 31 -1.10 -10.04 11.92
C ASP A 31 -0.08 -9.25 12.76
N ALA A 32 1.21 -9.55 12.65
CA ALA A 32 2.26 -8.83 13.38
C ALA A 32 2.29 -7.33 13.05
N MET A 33 2.08 -6.96 11.79
CA MET A 33 1.96 -5.56 11.38
C MET A 33 0.73 -4.89 11.99
N SER A 34 -0.42 -5.56 11.95
CA SER A 34 -1.69 -5.05 12.50
C SER A 34 -1.57 -4.81 14.00
N ASP A 35 -1.01 -5.78 14.72
CA ASP A 35 -0.76 -5.76 16.15
C ASP A 35 0.20 -4.65 16.56
N ALA A 36 1.30 -4.45 15.82
CA ALA A 36 2.24 -3.38 16.08
C ALA A 36 1.58 -2.00 15.94
N LEU A 37 0.78 -1.79 14.89
CA LEU A 37 0.06 -0.54 14.66
C LEU A 37 -1.04 -0.31 15.71
N ALA A 38 -1.76 -1.35 16.12
CA ALA A 38 -2.77 -1.26 17.18
C ALA A 38 -2.16 -0.82 18.52
N ARG A 39 -0.91 -1.21 18.80
CA ARG A 39 -0.14 -0.76 19.96
C ARG A 39 0.51 0.62 19.79
N GLY A 40 0.32 1.28 18.65
CA GLY A 40 0.94 2.59 18.36
C GLY A 40 2.41 2.51 17.96
N HIS A 41 2.94 1.32 17.68
CA HIS A 41 4.33 1.17 17.26
C HIS A 41 4.50 1.56 15.78
N ARG A 42 5.71 2.02 15.45
CA ARG A 42 6.12 2.27 14.07
C ARG A 42 6.74 1.00 13.47
N ILE A 43 6.39 0.71 12.21
CA ILE A 43 6.99 -0.37 11.42
C ILE A 43 7.85 0.26 10.33
N GLU A 44 9.06 -0.24 10.13
CA GLU A 44 9.93 0.20 9.05
C GLU A 44 10.45 -1.01 8.26
N ILE A 45 10.22 -0.99 6.95
CA ILE A 45 10.67 -2.02 6.01
C ILE A 45 11.58 -1.34 5.01
N ARG A 46 12.90 -1.55 5.14
CA ARG A 46 13.92 -0.93 4.28
C ARG A 46 13.62 -1.24 2.80
N GLY A 47 13.73 -0.22 1.95
CA GLY A 47 13.40 -0.32 0.53
C GLY A 47 11.91 -0.18 0.21
N PHE A 48 11.01 -0.51 1.13
CA PHE A 48 9.57 -0.43 0.90
C PHE A 48 8.96 0.86 1.47
N GLY A 49 9.16 1.12 2.77
CA GLY A 49 8.60 2.29 3.44
C GLY A 49 8.39 2.09 4.94
N SER A 50 7.62 3.00 5.55
CA SER A 50 7.31 2.95 6.98
C SER A 50 5.82 3.13 7.23
N PHE A 51 5.29 2.39 8.20
CA PHE A 51 3.93 2.54 8.71
C PHE A 51 3.99 3.17 10.10
N SER A 52 3.16 4.18 10.34
CA SER A 52 3.04 4.86 11.62
C SER A 52 1.58 5.13 11.92
N ILE A 53 1.28 5.44 13.19
CA ILE A 53 -0.01 5.95 13.60
C ILE A 53 0.06 7.48 13.68
N ASN A 54 -0.88 8.16 13.04
CA ASN A 54 -1.04 9.61 13.14
C ASN A 54 -2.24 9.93 14.02
N ARG A 55 -2.04 10.77 15.03
CA ARG A 55 -3.11 11.34 15.85
C ARG A 55 -3.80 12.47 15.08
N ARG A 56 -5.11 12.36 14.87
CA ARG A 56 -5.94 13.42 14.30
C ARG A 56 -6.73 14.06 15.44
N PRO A 57 -6.45 15.32 15.80
CA PRO A 57 -7.15 15.99 16.89
C PRO A 57 -8.65 16.16 16.56
N PRO A 58 -9.51 16.28 17.58
CA PRO A 58 -10.92 16.55 17.37
C PRO A 58 -11.10 17.89 16.63
N ARG A 59 -12.09 17.96 15.75
CA ARG A 59 -12.39 19.17 14.96
C ARG A 59 -13.86 19.26 14.63
N MET A 60 -14.32 20.47 14.30
CA MET A 60 -15.65 20.66 13.74
C MET A 60 -15.65 20.27 12.25
N GLY A 61 -16.60 19.43 11.87
CA GLY A 61 -16.94 19.10 10.49
C GLY A 61 -18.31 19.61 10.11
N ARG A 62 -18.71 19.36 8.87
CA ARG A 62 -20.08 19.57 8.41
C ARG A 62 -20.65 18.28 7.86
N ASN A 63 -21.92 18.03 8.15
CA ASN A 63 -22.66 16.95 7.51
C ASN A 63 -22.82 17.28 6.01
N PRO A 64 -22.33 16.43 5.07
CA PRO A 64 -22.45 16.70 3.64
C PRO A 64 -23.89 16.82 3.14
N ARG A 65 -24.86 16.22 3.86
CA ARG A 65 -26.28 16.21 3.49
C ARG A 65 -27.06 17.39 4.08
N SER A 66 -26.84 17.76 5.35
CA SER A 66 -27.61 18.81 6.04
C SER A 66 -26.85 20.14 6.21
N GLY A 67 -25.53 20.15 6.07
CA GLY A 67 -24.68 21.33 6.32
C GLY A 67 -24.46 21.66 7.81
N GLU A 68 -25.11 20.94 8.72
CA GLU A 68 -24.99 21.13 10.16
C GLU A 68 -23.57 20.88 10.65
N GLN A 69 -23.16 21.65 11.65
CA GLN A 69 -21.87 21.46 12.31
C GLN A 69 -21.92 20.23 13.21
N VAL A 70 -20.96 19.32 13.01
CA VAL A 70 -20.83 18.08 13.79
C VAL A 70 -19.43 17.99 14.38
N VAL A 71 -19.34 17.54 15.64
CA VAL A 71 -18.06 17.28 16.28
C VAL A 71 -17.49 15.99 15.70
N ILE A 72 -16.29 16.07 15.12
CA ILE A 72 -15.52 14.90 14.71
C ILE A 72 -14.57 14.58 15.88
N PRO A 73 -14.72 13.41 16.54
CA PRO A 73 -13.88 13.05 17.66
C PRO A 73 -12.43 12.85 17.23
N GLU A 74 -11.53 12.85 18.20
CA GLU A 74 -10.16 12.44 18.00
C GLU A 74 -10.10 11.02 17.42
N LYS A 75 -9.18 10.78 16.49
CA LYS A 75 -8.90 9.41 16.03
C LYS A 75 -7.44 9.19 15.70
N LEU A 76 -7.00 7.95 15.92
CA LEU A 76 -5.74 7.42 15.45
C LEU A 76 -5.94 6.83 14.06
N VAL A 77 -5.09 7.19 13.10
CA VAL A 77 -5.16 6.65 11.74
C VAL A 77 -3.81 6.07 11.32
N PRO A 78 -3.77 4.87 10.71
CA PRO A 78 -2.56 4.38 10.06
C PRO A 78 -2.14 5.31 8.94
N HIS A 79 -0.83 5.48 8.79
CA HIS A 79 -0.21 6.26 7.74
C HIS A 79 0.97 5.49 7.17
N PHE A 80 0.99 5.33 5.85
CA PHE A 80 2.12 4.75 5.14
C PHE A 80 2.92 5.85 4.47
N LYS A 81 4.23 5.88 4.73
CA LYS A 81 5.19 6.72 4.01
C LYS A 81 6.01 5.81 3.09
N PRO A 82 5.86 5.92 1.75
CA PRO A 82 6.63 5.10 0.83
C PRO A 82 8.11 5.44 0.92
N GLY A 83 8.95 4.40 0.77
CA GLY A 83 10.40 4.53 0.71
C GLY A 83 10.86 5.18 -0.60
N LYS A 84 12.15 5.54 -0.66
CA LYS A 84 12.75 6.08 -1.90
C LYS A 84 12.66 5.07 -3.04
N ALA A 85 13.15 3.85 -2.82
CA ALA A 85 13.17 2.79 -3.84
C ALA A 85 11.77 2.44 -4.37
N LEU A 86 10.75 2.37 -3.50
CA LEU A 86 9.38 2.15 -3.95
C LEU A 86 8.85 3.28 -4.85
N ARG A 87 9.11 4.54 -4.50
CA ARG A 87 8.70 5.69 -5.34
C ARG A 87 9.39 5.64 -6.69
N GLU A 88 10.70 5.48 -6.71
CA GLU A 88 11.49 5.43 -7.95
C GLU A 88 11.03 4.28 -8.86
N ALA A 89 10.72 3.10 -8.30
CA ALA A 89 10.21 1.97 -9.07
C ALA A 89 8.84 2.25 -9.71
N VAL A 90 7.96 2.96 -9.00
CA VAL A 90 6.64 3.35 -9.52
C VAL A 90 6.78 4.44 -10.60
N ASP A 91 7.60 5.47 -10.33
CA ASP A 91 7.82 6.57 -11.27
C ASP A 91 8.47 6.08 -12.57
N ALA A 92 9.42 5.15 -12.49
CA ALA A 92 10.05 4.54 -13.66
C ALA A 92 9.04 3.78 -14.54
N ARG A 93 8.04 3.12 -13.95
CA ARG A 93 7.00 2.43 -14.73
C ARG A 93 6.11 3.45 -15.45
N THR A 94 5.78 4.57 -14.82
CA THR A 94 5.02 5.65 -15.47
C THR A 94 5.76 6.18 -16.69
N ALA A 95 7.05 6.49 -16.55
CA ALA A 95 7.86 6.98 -17.66
C ALA A 95 7.97 5.97 -18.81
N ALA A 96 8.08 4.67 -18.50
CA ALA A 96 8.10 3.62 -19.53
C ALA A 96 6.77 3.55 -20.31
N LEU A 97 5.63 3.66 -19.62
CA LEU A 97 4.31 3.67 -20.27
C LEU A 97 4.13 4.90 -21.16
N GLU A 98 4.59 6.08 -20.73
CA GLU A 98 4.54 7.30 -21.54
C GLU A 98 5.38 7.17 -22.82
N ALA A 99 6.55 6.52 -22.74
CA ALA A 99 7.38 6.24 -23.90
C ALA A 99 6.72 5.24 -24.87
N GLU A 100 6.09 4.18 -24.37
CA GLU A 100 5.34 3.20 -25.18
C GLU A 100 4.18 3.87 -25.94
N VAL A 101 3.44 4.77 -25.29
CA VAL A 101 2.34 5.53 -25.92
C VAL A 101 2.86 6.49 -27.00
N GLN A 102 3.96 7.20 -26.73
CA GLN A 102 4.57 8.11 -27.72
C GLN A 102 5.14 7.36 -28.93
N GLN A 103 5.69 6.17 -28.72
CA GLN A 103 6.18 5.32 -29.80
C GLN A 103 5.03 4.81 -30.67
N THR A 104 3.94 4.36 -30.04
CA THR A 104 2.73 3.89 -30.75
C THR A 104 2.08 4.99 -31.58
N ALA A 105 2.03 6.23 -31.06
CA ALA A 105 1.51 7.39 -31.79
C ALA A 105 2.42 7.86 -32.94
N ARG A 106 3.71 7.51 -32.92
CA ARG A 106 4.66 7.81 -34.02
C ARG A 106 4.62 6.76 -35.13
N ASP A 107 4.23 5.54 -34.81
CA ASP A 107 4.21 4.41 -35.74
C ASP A 107 2.84 4.21 -36.44
N GLU A 108 1.83 5.08 -36.18
CA GLU A 108 0.58 5.11 -36.96
C GLU A 108 0.81 5.69 -38.37
N PRO A 109 0.53 4.94 -39.46
CA PRO A 109 0.70 5.45 -40.81
C PRO A 109 -0.42 6.44 -41.13
N ALA A 110 -0.04 7.66 -41.51
CA ALA A 110 -0.95 8.58 -42.19
C ALA A 110 -1.50 7.88 -43.44
N THR A 111 -2.78 7.53 -43.40
CA THR A 111 -3.53 6.97 -44.54
C THR A 111 -3.80 8.06 -45.57
#